data_AF-A0A3E1EPX1-F1
#
_entry.id   AF-A0A3E1EPX1-F1
#
_cell.length_a   1.000
_cell.length_b   1.000
_cell.length_c   1.000
_cell.angle_alpha   90.00
_cell.angle_beta   90.00
_cell.angle_gamma   90.00
#
_symmetry.space_group_name_H-M   'P 1'
#
loop_
_entity.id
_entity.type
_entity.pdbx_description
1 polymer ?
#
loop_
_entity_poly.entity_id
_entity_poly.type
_entity_poly.pdbx_seq_one_letter_code
_entity_poly.pdbx_strand_id
1 'polypeptide(L)' 'MVHFEVTGDIIACDDEIIPLQNRIESVGDDADLKEVYDTERQLLYVACTRARDRLFITSVAPASEFLDDLSQA' A
#
# COMPACT_ATOMS: atom_id res chain seq x y z
N MET A 1 -26.18 16.18 15.50
CA MET A 1 -25.56 15.52 14.34
C MET A 1 -24.09 15.89 14.36
N VAL A 2 -23.25 15.05 14.97
CA VAL A 2 -21.79 15.23 14.96
C VAL A 2 -21.29 14.65 13.64
N HIS A 3 -20.81 15.51 12.74
CA HIS A 3 -19.99 15.07 11.62
C HIS A 3 -18.70 14.49 12.21
N PHE A 4 -18.52 13.18 12.11
CA PHE A 4 -17.21 12.55 12.31
C PHE A 4 -16.60 12.40 10.92
N GLU A 5 -15.66 13.28 10.59
CA GLU A 5 -14.81 13.08 9.42
C GLU A 5 -13.86 11.91 9.71
N VAL A 6 -13.86 10.88 8.87
CA VAL A 6 -12.95 9.73 9.01
C VAL A 6 -11.70 10.02 8.20
N THR A 7 -10.71 10.59 8.88
CA THR A 7 -9.34 10.70 8.38
C THR A 7 -8.59 9.39 8.65
N GLY A 8 -7.90 8.86 7.64
CA GLY A 8 -7.07 7.66 7.76
C GLY A 8 -5.60 7.96 7.51
N ASP A 9 -4.73 7.18 8.16
CA ASP A 9 -3.28 7.27 8.03
C ASP A 9 -2.72 5.91 7.62
N ILE A 10 -1.82 5.91 6.63
CA ILE A 10 -1.01 4.76 6.25
C ILE A 10 0.45 5.16 6.42
N ILE A 11 1.20 4.37 7.18
CA ILE A 11 2.55 4.71 7.60
C ILE A 11 3.55 3.67 7.11
N ALA A 12 4.79 4.12 6.90
CA ALA A 12 5.89 3.28 6.43
C ALA A 12 5.60 2.60 5.08
N CYS A 13 5.06 3.36 4.11
CA CYS A 13 4.91 2.91 2.72
C CYS A 13 6.24 2.95 1.97
N ASP A 14 7.23 2.27 2.53
CA ASP A 14 8.60 2.25 2.07
C ASP A 14 8.83 1.08 1.13
N ASP A 15 9.93 1.13 0.38
CA ASP A 15 10.47 -0.05 -0.30
C ASP A 15 10.70 -1.18 0.72
N GLU A 16 10.59 -2.43 0.28
CA GLU A 16 10.66 -3.65 1.10
C GLU A 16 9.55 -3.85 2.16
N ILE A 17 8.82 -2.80 2.55
CA ILE A 17 7.70 -2.89 3.50
C ILE A 17 6.39 -3.20 2.78
N ILE A 18 6.12 -2.50 1.68
CA ILE A 18 5.01 -2.80 0.79
C ILE A 18 5.47 -2.66 -0.66
N PRO A 19 5.43 -3.73 -1.47
CA PRO A 19 5.15 -5.11 -1.08
C PRO A 19 6.18 -5.65 -0.06
N LEU A 20 5.74 -6.51 0.87
CA LEU A 20 6.61 -7.04 1.92
C LEU A 20 7.68 -7.98 1.34
N GLN A 21 8.96 -7.60 1.49
CA GLN A 21 10.10 -8.31 0.90
C GLN A 21 10.17 -9.79 1.29
N ASN A 22 9.91 -10.11 2.56
CA ASN A 22 9.89 -11.51 3.02
C ASN A 22 8.88 -12.39 2.27
N ARG A 23 7.77 -11.83 1.79
CA ARG A 23 6.79 -12.59 0.98
C ARG A 23 7.31 -12.81 -0.43
N ILE A 24 7.98 -11.83 -1.01
CA ILE A 24 8.63 -11.92 -2.32
C ILE A 24 9.73 -12.98 -2.31
N GLU A 25 10.55 -13.03 -1.27
CA GLU A 25 11.65 -14.01 -1.18
C GLU A 25 11.17 -15.44 -0.94
N SER A 26 9.92 -15.61 -0.49
CA SER A 26 9.34 -16.91 -0.18
C SER A 26 8.74 -17.64 -1.38
N VAL A 27 8.55 -16.96 -2.52
CA VAL A 27 7.93 -17.55 -3.72
C VAL A 27 8.96 -18.22 -4.64
N GLY A 28 8.53 -19.29 -5.31
CA GLY A 28 9.41 -20.13 -6.13
C GLY A 28 9.35 -19.87 -7.64
N ASP A 29 8.33 -19.14 -8.11
CA ASP A 29 8.12 -18.84 -9.53
C ASP A 29 7.44 -17.48 -9.76
N ASP A 30 7.40 -17.06 -11.03
CA ASP A 30 6.86 -15.77 -11.45
C ASP A 30 5.34 -15.67 -11.28
N ALA A 31 4.62 -16.79 -11.28
CA ALA A 31 3.16 -16.80 -11.12
C ALA A 31 2.78 -16.51 -9.66
N ASP A 32 3.46 -17.18 -8.72
CA ASP A 32 3.34 -16.92 -7.29
C ASP A 32 3.80 -15.50 -6.93
N LEU A 33 4.89 -15.02 -7.56
CA LEU A 33 5.36 -13.65 -7.39
C LEU A 33 4.29 -12.63 -7.76
N LYS A 34 3.64 -12.83 -8.92
CA LYS A 34 2.55 -11.98 -9.36
C LYS A 34 1.38 -11.98 -8.38
N GLU A 35 1.02 -13.13 -7.83
CA GLU A 35 -0.07 -13.24 -6.85
C GLU A 35 0.24 -12.47 -5.55
N VAL A 36 1.49 -12.55 -5.06
CA VAL A 36 1.94 -11.76 -3.89
C VAL A 36 1.81 -10.28 -4.19
N TYR A 37 2.32 -9.83 -5.34
CA TYR A 37 2.24 -8.44 -5.78
C TYR A 37 0.79 -7.94 -5.89
N ASP A 38 -0.08 -8.70 -6.54
CA ASP A 38 -1.49 -8.35 -6.72
C ASP A 38 -2.21 -8.28 -5.34
N THR A 39 -1.87 -9.18 -4.41
CA THR A 39 -2.43 -9.19 -3.05
C THR A 39 -1.98 -7.98 -2.24
N GLU A 40 -0.67 -7.69 -2.20
CA GLU A 40 -0.12 -6.53 -1.47
C GLU A 40 -0.69 -5.21 -2.02
N ARG A 41 -0.81 -5.09 -3.34
CA ARG A 41 -1.43 -3.94 -4.00
C ARG A 41 -2.90 -3.78 -3.60
N GLN A 42 -3.65 -4.89 -3.55
CA GLN A 42 -5.04 -4.86 -3.10
C GLN A 42 -5.17 -4.46 -1.63
N LEU A 43 -4.23 -4.87 -0.76
CA LEU A 43 -4.20 -4.43 0.64
C LEU A 43 -4.02 -2.91 0.75
N LEU A 44 -3.10 -2.33 -0.03
CA LEU A 44 -2.92 -0.88 -0.09
C LEU A 44 -4.20 -0.18 -0.57
N TYR A 45 -4.81 -0.66 -1.66
CA TYR A 45 -6.05 -0.10 -2.19
C TYR A 45 -7.18 -0.09 -1.14
N VAL A 46 -7.38 -1.20 -0.43
CA VAL A 46 -8.38 -1.30 0.63
C VAL A 46 -8.05 -0.36 1.78
N ALA A 47 -6.78 -0.21 2.16
CA ALA A 47 -6.37 0.73 3.20
C ALA A 47 -6.66 2.19 2.77
N CYS A 48 -6.29 2.57 1.54
CA CYS A 48 -6.51 3.91 1.01
C CYS A 48 -8.00 4.28 0.92
N THR A 49 -8.85 3.32 0.54
CA THR A 49 -10.31 3.56 0.36
C THR A 49 -11.12 3.50 1.66
N ARG A 50 -10.50 3.17 2.80
CA ARG A 50 -11.15 3.24 4.13
C ARG A 50 -11.25 4.67 4.66
N ALA A 51 -10.35 5.56 4.25
CA ALA A 51 -10.44 6.98 4.56
C ALA A 51 -11.59 7.60 3.75
N ARG A 52 -12.50 8.34 4.41
CA ARG A 52 -13.64 8.98 3.72
C ARG A 52 -13.37 10.42 3.33
N ASP A 53 -12.65 11.16 4.15
CA ASP A 53 -12.49 12.60 3.97
C ASP A 53 -11.05 12.96 3.58
N ARG A 54 -10.06 12.43 4.31
CA ARG A 54 -8.64 12.69 4.06
C ARG A 54 -7.82 11.44 4.34
N LEU A 55 -6.80 11.24 3.50
CA LEU A 55 -5.83 10.16 3.62
C LEU A 55 -4.43 10.76 3.72
N PHE A 56 -3.67 10.38 4.75
CA PHE A 56 -2.24 10.66 4.82
C PHE A 56 -1.45 9.38 4.57
N ILE A 57 -0.47 9.47 3.68
CA ILE A 57 0.46 8.38 3.39
C ILE A 57 1.87 8.92 3.67
N THR A 58 2.65 8.15 4.41
CA THR A 58 4.04 8.52 4.73
C THR A 58 5.00 7.42 4.29
N SER A 59 6.16 7.86 3.80
CA SER A 59 7.27 6.98 3.43
C SER A 59 8.62 7.69 3.62
N VAL A 60 9.68 6.91 3.70
CA VAL A 60 11.07 7.32 3.56
C VAL A 60 11.60 6.93 2.17
N ALA A 61 12.81 7.35 1.83
CA ALA A 61 13.47 6.95 0.59
C ALA A 61 14.34 5.68 0.81
N PRO A 62 14.26 4.66 -0.06
CA PRO A 62 13.33 4.56 -1.20
C PRO A 62 11.89 4.28 -0.76
N ALA A 63 10.94 4.92 -1.45
CA ALA A 63 9.52 4.73 -1.21
C ALA A 63 8.99 3.52 -1.97
N SER A 64 7.86 2.96 -1.53
CA SER A 64 7.21 1.84 -2.20
C SER A 64 6.87 2.17 -3.65
N GLU A 65 7.16 1.24 -4.56
CA GLU A 65 6.79 1.32 -5.97
C GLU A 65 5.26 1.45 -6.19
N PHE A 66 4.43 1.01 -5.23
CA PHE A 66 2.98 1.15 -5.34
C PHE A 66 2.49 2.59 -5.15
N LEU A 67 3.32 3.49 -4.60
CA LEU A 67 2.95 4.90 -4.48
C LEU A 67 2.97 5.61 -5.83
N ASP A 68 3.70 5.10 -6.82
CA ASP A 68 3.71 5.66 -8.17
C ASP A 68 2.32 5.60 -8.81
N ASP A 69 1.52 4.57 -8.50
CA ASP A 69 0.14 4.44 -8.98
C ASP A 69 -0.77 5.60 -8.53
N LEU A 70 -0.52 6.13 -7.32
CA LEU A 70 -1.28 7.25 -6.76
C LEU A 70 -0.83 8.60 -7.33
N SER A 71 0.42 8.68 -7.81
CA SER A 71 1.00 9.89 -8.40
C SER A 71 0.51 10.16 -9.83
N GLN A 72 -0.06 9.16 -10.49
CA GLN A 72 -0.56 9.23 -11.88
C GLN A 72 -2.07 9.53 -11.98
N ALA A 73 -2.75 9.78 -10.85
CA ALA A 73 -4.18 10.10 -10.76
C ALA A 73 -4.44 11.61 -10.75
#